data_AF-A0A970WQ93-F1
#
_entry.id   AF-A0A970WQ93-F1
#
_cell.length_a   1.000
_cell.length_b   1.000
_cell.length_c   1.000
_cell.angle_alpha   90.00
_cell.angle_beta   90.00
_cell.angle_gamma   90.00
#
_symmetry.space_group_name_H-M   'P 1'
#
loop_
_entity.id
_entity.type
_entity.pdbx_description
1 polymer ?
#
loop_
_entity_poly.entity_id
_entity_poly.type
_entity_poly.pdbx_seq_one_letter_code
_entity_poly.pdbx_strand_id
1 'polypeptide(L)'
;MSTAVCEPQVRRRHTAGEFEPDSRSPGVATHDVQASSAAPPEELSLLTVEQLAERLNVSTKTISRWRNQGLVARSFSRDGRHRVGFAHQDVARFIAENPERIRRGSGFSQLSNSERSCILQRARQLAEEGGRPATVAKVLAEESGRSIETIRYTLKNHDRQKPDDAIFPHGYGPLSEATKRNIYRRSCRGETGEALARKFHRPRTVIARVIRGMRALKIMDLPLDYVPNVEYARVRTQRQERAILAEPPVPESRPAMPRVPSGLPSYLQSLYEVPLLTREQEAHLFRKMNYLKYRASQMRDELDLERPKARLMDRIEALYSEVVATKNQIIRSNLRLVVSIAKRHVQQNGTLFELISDGNISLIRAVEKFDFALGNKFSTYATWAIMKNFARSIPNERVQLDRFRTGHEELFGATSDDRTDALELETAQTKREAEVEKILRHLDRRERAIVARRFGLDRDLEPLTLKEIGQEMGVSKERVRQIEARAIAKLRQAAVEENIQLPE
;
A
#
# COMPACT_ATOMS: atom_id res chain seq x y z
N MET A 1 15.45 -52.96 5.81
CA MET A 1 14.54 -53.01 6.98
C MET A 1 13.93 -51.63 7.15
N SER A 2 12.62 -51.55 7.32
CA SER A 2 11.84 -50.30 7.15
C SER A 2 11.02 -49.94 8.40
N THR A 3 11.06 -48.67 8.80
CA THR A 3 10.13 -47.96 9.71
C THR A 3 10.38 -46.45 9.49
N ALA A 4 9.51 -45.59 8.93
CA ALA A 4 8.05 -45.42 8.86
C ALA A 4 7.41 -44.71 10.06
N VAL A 5 6.34 -43.91 9.75
CA VAL A 5 5.48 -43.06 10.62
C VAL A 5 6.10 -41.69 10.98
N CYS A 6 5.49 -40.51 10.71
CA CYS A 6 4.30 -40.16 9.90
C CYS A 6 4.23 -38.64 9.54
N GLU A 7 3.35 -38.28 8.59
CA GLU A 7 2.79 -36.92 8.36
C GLU A 7 1.24 -36.99 8.26
N PRO A 8 0.49 -35.90 8.53
CA PRO A 8 -0.97 -35.93 8.56
C PRO A 8 -1.64 -35.79 7.17
N GLN A 9 -2.66 -36.61 6.89
CA GLN A 9 -3.32 -36.66 5.57
C GLN A 9 -4.29 -35.50 5.29
N VAL A 10 -4.11 -34.85 4.14
CA VAL A 10 -5.17 -34.11 3.44
C VAL A 10 -6.02 -35.11 2.64
N ARG A 11 -7.27 -35.35 3.06
CA ARG A 11 -8.21 -36.19 2.29
C ARG A 11 -9.07 -35.37 1.33
N ARG A 12 -8.66 -35.34 0.05
CA ARG A 12 -9.62 -35.21 -1.05
C ARG A 12 -10.23 -36.59 -1.33
N ARG A 13 -11.53 -36.65 -1.61
CA ARG A 13 -12.17 -37.79 -2.29
C ARG A 13 -13.09 -37.27 -3.39
N HIS A 14 -12.77 -37.62 -4.62
CA HIS A 14 -13.74 -37.72 -5.71
C HIS A 14 -14.00 -39.21 -5.94
N THR A 15 -15.26 -39.60 -6.02
CA THR A 15 -15.74 -40.78 -6.77
C THR A 15 -17.09 -40.43 -7.36
N ALA A 16 -17.34 -40.87 -8.59
CA ALA A 16 -18.49 -40.46 -9.40
C ALA A 16 -19.80 -41.15 -9.01
N GLY A 17 -20.90 -40.64 -9.58
CA GLY A 17 -22.24 -41.19 -9.51
C GLY A 17 -23.17 -40.36 -10.38
N GLU A 18 -23.23 -40.69 -11.66
CA GLU A 18 -24.26 -40.18 -12.58
C GLU A 18 -25.60 -40.84 -12.23
N PHE A 19 -26.65 -40.05 -11.99
CA PHE A 19 -28.05 -40.48 -12.13
C PHE A 19 -28.97 -39.25 -12.31
N GLU A 20 -30.14 -39.51 -12.89
CA GLU A 20 -31.08 -38.55 -13.49
C GLU A 20 -31.73 -37.54 -12.51
N PRO A 21 -32.30 -36.41 -13.02
CA PRO A 21 -32.98 -35.43 -12.18
C PRO A 21 -34.38 -35.90 -11.74
N ASP A 22 -34.49 -36.49 -10.55
CA ASP A 22 -35.77 -36.89 -9.94
C ASP A 22 -36.62 -35.66 -9.55
N SER A 23 -37.63 -35.36 -10.37
CA SER A 23 -38.51 -34.20 -10.25
C SER A 23 -39.64 -34.43 -9.24
N ARG A 24 -39.33 -34.34 -7.94
CA ARG A 24 -40.32 -34.49 -6.86
C ARG A 24 -40.61 -33.19 -6.11
N SER A 25 -41.66 -32.50 -6.59
CA SER A 25 -42.32 -31.43 -5.84
C SER A 25 -43.17 -32.02 -4.70
N PRO A 26 -43.24 -31.41 -3.50
CA PRO A 26 -44.22 -31.79 -2.49
C PRO A 26 -45.63 -31.49 -3.01
N GLY A 27 -46.53 -32.48 -2.96
CA GLY A 27 -47.87 -32.37 -3.51
C GLY A 27 -48.68 -31.23 -2.89
N VAL A 28 -49.08 -30.27 -3.71
CA VAL A 28 -50.17 -29.35 -3.40
C VAL A 28 -51.47 -30.05 -3.78
N ALA A 29 -52.43 -30.13 -2.86
CA ALA A 29 -53.72 -30.75 -3.12
C ALA A 29 -54.53 -29.92 -4.14
N THR A 30 -54.47 -30.30 -5.41
CA THR A 30 -55.38 -29.84 -6.46
C THR A 30 -56.59 -30.76 -6.51
N HIS A 31 -57.76 -30.24 -6.16
CA HIS A 31 -59.02 -30.94 -6.44
C HIS A 31 -59.33 -30.81 -7.94
N ASP A 32 -58.99 -31.84 -8.70
CA ASP A 32 -59.52 -32.02 -10.06
C ASP A 32 -61.00 -32.42 -9.97
N VAL A 33 -61.87 -31.60 -10.55
CA VAL A 33 -63.23 -31.99 -10.91
C VAL A 33 -63.25 -32.18 -12.42
N GLN A 34 -63.58 -33.41 -12.86
CA GLN A 34 -63.54 -33.79 -14.26
C GLN A 34 -64.47 -32.92 -15.12
N ALA A 35 -64.06 -32.67 -16.35
CA ALA A 35 -64.83 -31.92 -17.32
C ALA A 35 -66.17 -32.60 -17.64
N SER A 36 -67.26 -31.86 -17.43
CA SER A 36 -68.55 -32.10 -18.07
C SER A 36 -68.89 -30.90 -18.94
N SER A 37 -69.51 -31.14 -20.10
CA SER A 37 -69.68 -30.17 -21.17
C SER A 37 -70.78 -29.15 -20.89
N ALA A 38 -70.41 -27.95 -20.43
CA ALA A 38 -71.14 -26.71 -20.62
C ALA A 38 -70.22 -25.52 -20.30
N ALA A 39 -70.24 -24.46 -21.11
CA ALA A 39 -69.53 -23.22 -20.79
C ALA A 39 -70.30 -22.42 -19.71
N PRO A 40 -69.72 -22.10 -18.54
CA PRO A 40 -70.35 -21.25 -17.54
C PRO A 40 -69.67 -19.86 -17.47
N PRO A 41 -70.39 -18.81 -17.03
CA PRO A 41 -69.94 -17.41 -17.09
C PRO A 41 -69.00 -17.00 -15.94
N GLU A 42 -67.95 -17.79 -15.64
CA GLU A 42 -67.07 -17.55 -14.47
C GLU A 42 -65.68 -16.96 -14.79
N GLU A 43 -65.25 -16.89 -16.06
CA GLU A 43 -63.92 -16.35 -16.43
C GLU A 43 -63.72 -14.85 -16.09
N LEU A 44 -64.81 -14.14 -15.76
CA LEU A 44 -64.79 -12.71 -15.41
C LEU A 44 -64.49 -12.42 -13.92
N SER A 45 -64.39 -13.45 -13.05
CA SER A 45 -64.26 -13.27 -11.59
C SER A 45 -62.91 -13.72 -10.97
N LEU A 46 -61.91 -14.02 -11.80
CA LEU A 46 -60.55 -14.39 -11.38
C LEU A 46 -59.60 -13.17 -11.41
N LEU A 47 -59.04 -12.79 -10.26
CA LEU A 47 -57.98 -11.78 -10.16
C LEU A 47 -56.64 -12.38 -10.55
N THR A 48 -55.85 -11.69 -11.37
CA THR A 48 -54.45 -12.06 -11.61
C THR A 48 -53.58 -11.80 -10.37
N VAL A 49 -52.39 -12.41 -10.31
CA VAL A 49 -51.36 -12.12 -9.29
C VAL A 49 -51.03 -10.62 -9.19
N GLU A 50 -51.05 -9.91 -10.33
CA GLU A 50 -50.77 -8.48 -10.44
C GLU A 50 -51.93 -7.64 -9.89
N GLN A 51 -53.17 -7.92 -10.31
CA GLN A 51 -54.37 -7.23 -9.83
C GLN A 51 -54.63 -7.46 -8.33
N LEU A 52 -54.33 -8.66 -7.83
CA LEU A 52 -54.43 -8.97 -6.40
C LEU A 52 -53.32 -8.28 -5.58
N ALA A 53 -52.13 -8.08 -6.16
CA ALA A 53 -51.04 -7.33 -5.54
C ALA A 53 -51.40 -5.86 -5.36
N GLU A 54 -51.95 -5.23 -6.40
CA GLU A 54 -52.44 -3.85 -6.36
C GLU A 54 -53.60 -3.69 -5.38
N ARG A 55 -54.64 -4.54 -5.48
CA ARG A 55 -55.85 -4.45 -4.65
C ARG A 55 -55.59 -4.61 -3.14
N LEU A 56 -54.57 -5.38 -2.75
CA LEU A 56 -54.18 -5.57 -1.35
C LEU A 56 -52.96 -4.75 -0.93
N ASN A 57 -52.40 -3.93 -1.83
CA ASN A 57 -51.18 -3.15 -1.63
C ASN A 57 -50.00 -3.99 -1.10
N VAL A 58 -49.74 -5.13 -1.75
CA VAL A 58 -48.66 -6.08 -1.40
C VAL A 58 -47.82 -6.46 -2.60
N SER A 59 -46.56 -6.85 -2.39
CA SER A 59 -45.73 -7.38 -3.48
C SER A 59 -46.27 -8.69 -4.06
N THR A 60 -46.11 -8.90 -5.36
CA THR A 60 -46.36 -10.19 -6.04
C THR A 60 -45.58 -11.37 -5.40
N LYS A 61 -44.42 -11.10 -4.79
CA LYS A 61 -43.67 -12.09 -3.98
C LYS A 61 -44.38 -12.45 -2.67
N THR A 62 -45.14 -11.54 -2.08
CA THR A 62 -45.97 -11.80 -0.88
C THR A 62 -47.13 -12.71 -1.23
N ILE A 63 -47.82 -12.48 -2.35
CA ILE A 63 -48.88 -13.36 -2.86
C ILE A 63 -48.33 -14.75 -3.20
N SER A 64 -47.14 -14.82 -3.82
CA SER A 64 -46.46 -16.10 -4.08
C SER A 64 -46.15 -16.87 -2.79
N ARG A 65 -45.83 -16.19 -1.68
CA ARG A 65 -45.67 -16.82 -0.36
C ARG A 65 -47.01 -17.26 0.24
N TRP A 66 -48.07 -16.46 0.10
CA TRP A 66 -49.41 -16.80 0.59
C TRP A 66 -49.99 -18.02 -0.14
N ARG A 67 -49.74 -18.17 -1.45
CA ARG A 67 -50.07 -19.39 -2.21
C ARG A 67 -49.45 -20.63 -1.59
N ASN A 68 -48.17 -20.58 -1.25
CA ASN A 68 -47.46 -21.68 -0.58
C ASN A 68 -47.88 -21.87 0.90
N GLN A 69 -48.80 -21.05 1.42
CA GLN A 69 -49.29 -21.05 2.80
C GLN A 69 -50.83 -21.18 2.89
N GLY A 70 -51.50 -21.60 1.82
CA GLY A 70 -52.93 -21.95 1.80
C GLY A 70 -53.84 -21.06 0.95
N LEU A 71 -53.33 -20.02 0.27
CA LEU A 71 -54.15 -19.25 -0.67
C LEU A 71 -54.39 -20.07 -1.94
N VAL A 72 -55.62 -20.57 -2.10
CA VAL A 72 -56.06 -21.40 -3.24
C VAL A 72 -55.92 -20.61 -4.54
N ALA A 73 -55.18 -21.18 -5.49
CA ALA A 73 -54.86 -20.60 -6.78
C ALA A 73 -55.36 -21.52 -7.90
N ARG A 74 -56.07 -20.98 -8.89
CA ARG A 74 -56.58 -21.72 -10.04
C ARG A 74 -55.78 -21.33 -11.29
N SER A 75 -55.38 -22.30 -12.11
CA SER A 75 -54.79 -22.04 -13.41
C SER A 75 -55.87 -21.76 -14.45
N PHE A 76 -55.72 -20.70 -15.22
CA PHE A 76 -56.58 -20.42 -16.38
C PHE A 76 -55.71 -20.01 -17.58
N SER A 77 -56.21 -20.26 -18.79
CA SER A 77 -55.51 -19.89 -20.03
C SER A 77 -56.17 -18.67 -20.63
N ARG A 78 -55.40 -17.60 -20.88
CA ARG A 78 -55.87 -16.41 -21.59
C ARG A 78 -54.79 -16.02 -22.59
N ASP A 79 -55.19 -15.80 -23.83
CA ASP A 79 -54.31 -15.48 -24.97
C ASP A 79 -53.16 -16.49 -25.14
N GLY A 80 -53.47 -17.79 -24.97
CA GLY A 80 -52.51 -18.90 -25.14
C GLY A 80 -51.41 -18.99 -24.08
N ARG A 81 -51.49 -18.21 -22.99
CA ARG A 81 -50.53 -18.26 -21.87
C ARG A 81 -51.22 -18.68 -20.58
N HIS A 82 -50.71 -19.74 -19.96
CA HIS A 82 -51.16 -20.17 -18.63
C HIS A 82 -50.87 -19.09 -17.59
N ARG A 83 -51.93 -18.59 -16.94
CA ARG A 83 -51.85 -17.64 -15.82
C ARG A 83 -52.47 -18.24 -14.57
N VAL A 84 -52.04 -17.71 -13.43
CA VAL A 84 -52.58 -18.08 -12.12
C VAL A 84 -53.55 -17.00 -11.68
N GLY A 85 -54.78 -17.41 -11.37
CA GLY A 85 -55.88 -16.56 -10.94
C GLY A 85 -56.41 -16.94 -9.56
N PHE A 86 -57.02 -15.98 -8.89
CA PHE A 86 -57.62 -16.15 -7.57
C PHE A 86 -59.09 -15.71 -7.60
N ALA A 87 -60.01 -16.60 -7.20
CA ALA A 87 -61.42 -16.27 -7.13
C ALA A 87 -61.68 -15.30 -5.96
N HIS A 88 -62.61 -14.35 -6.16
CA HIS A 88 -62.95 -13.35 -5.13
C HIS A 88 -63.35 -13.98 -3.78
N GLN A 89 -64.07 -15.10 -3.81
CA GLN A 89 -64.52 -15.81 -2.60
C GLN A 89 -63.36 -16.46 -1.84
N ASP A 90 -62.44 -17.13 -2.55
CA ASP A 90 -61.27 -17.79 -1.96
C ASP A 90 -60.30 -16.75 -1.35
N VAL A 91 -60.14 -15.59 -2.02
CA VAL A 91 -59.39 -14.44 -1.49
C VAL A 91 -60.06 -13.87 -0.25
N ALA A 92 -61.39 -13.64 -0.27
CA ALA A 92 -62.12 -13.07 0.86
C ALA A 92 -62.07 -14.00 2.09
N ARG A 93 -62.18 -15.32 1.90
CA ARG A 93 -62.04 -16.31 2.96
C ARG A 93 -60.63 -16.27 3.58
N PHE A 94 -59.59 -16.29 2.76
CA PHE A 94 -58.21 -16.17 3.24
C PHE A 94 -57.97 -14.86 4.01
N ILE A 95 -58.61 -13.76 3.59
CA ILE A 95 -58.56 -12.47 4.30
C ILE A 95 -59.21 -12.54 5.69
N ALA A 96 -60.41 -13.13 5.78
CA ALA A 96 -61.13 -13.29 7.04
C ALA A 96 -60.39 -14.21 8.03
N GLU A 97 -59.74 -15.26 7.55
CA GLU A 97 -58.98 -16.22 8.37
C GLU A 97 -57.60 -15.70 8.80
N ASN A 98 -57.00 -14.76 8.06
CA ASN A 98 -55.62 -14.31 8.28
C ASN A 98 -55.45 -12.77 8.40
N PRO A 99 -56.29 -12.04 9.15
CA PRO A 99 -56.28 -10.57 9.18
C PRO A 99 -54.92 -9.99 9.61
N GLU A 100 -54.29 -10.60 10.62
CA GLU A 100 -52.96 -10.20 11.12
C GLU A 100 -51.81 -10.47 10.13
N ARG A 101 -51.97 -11.36 9.14
CA ARG A 101 -50.95 -11.56 8.10
C ARG A 101 -51.08 -10.53 6.99
N ILE A 102 -52.30 -10.16 6.62
CA ILE A 102 -52.55 -9.13 5.60
C ILE A 102 -52.20 -7.74 6.14
N ARG A 103 -52.55 -7.42 7.40
CA ARG A 103 -52.12 -6.19 8.08
C ARG A 103 -50.59 -6.04 8.10
N ARG A 104 -49.86 -7.14 8.34
CA ARG A 104 -48.39 -7.16 8.24
C ARG A 104 -47.90 -7.08 6.79
N GLY A 105 -48.58 -7.73 5.85
CA GLY A 105 -48.26 -7.75 4.43
C GLY A 105 -48.38 -6.37 3.76
N SER A 106 -49.46 -5.63 4.02
CA SER A 106 -49.67 -4.27 3.51
C SER A 106 -48.76 -3.24 4.22
N GLY A 107 -48.38 -3.50 5.47
CA GLY A 107 -47.31 -2.76 6.16
C GLY A 107 -45.94 -2.81 5.46
N PHE A 108 -45.70 -3.81 4.60
CA PHE A 108 -44.54 -3.89 3.70
C PHE A 108 -44.72 -3.10 2.39
N SER A 109 -45.51 -2.03 2.38
CA SER A 109 -45.49 -1.00 1.32
C SER A 109 -44.05 -0.57 1.03
N GLN A 110 -43.67 -0.54 -0.26
CA GLN A 110 -42.32 -0.17 -0.69
C GLN A 110 -42.03 1.28 -0.29
N LEU A 111 -40.80 1.57 0.18
CA LEU A 111 -40.41 2.96 0.43
C LEU A 111 -40.45 3.74 -0.88
N SER A 112 -41.19 4.85 -0.89
CA SER A 112 -41.13 5.83 -1.96
C SER A 112 -39.74 6.47 -2.03
N ASN A 113 -39.37 7.01 -3.20
CA ASN A 113 -38.07 7.68 -3.38
C ASN A 113 -37.92 8.92 -2.48
N SER A 114 -39.02 9.60 -2.14
CA SER A 114 -39.05 10.72 -1.19
C SER A 114 -38.87 10.24 0.25
N GLU A 115 -39.60 9.21 0.71
CA GLU A 115 -39.39 8.60 2.03
C GLU A 115 -37.95 8.11 2.20
N ARG A 116 -37.42 7.42 1.19
CA ARG A 116 -36.03 6.94 1.17
C ARG A 116 -35.04 8.08 1.33
N SER A 117 -35.23 9.18 0.60
CA SER A 117 -34.35 10.36 0.65
C SER A 117 -34.42 11.06 2.02
N CYS A 118 -35.62 11.22 2.58
CA CYS A 118 -35.83 11.79 3.91
C CYS A 118 -35.12 10.97 5.00
N ILE A 119 -35.29 9.64 4.99
CA ILE A 119 -34.61 8.73 5.93
C ILE A 119 -33.09 8.79 5.79
N LEU A 120 -32.55 8.91 4.58
CA LEU A 120 -31.10 9.04 4.34
C LEU A 120 -30.55 10.39 4.85
N GLN A 121 -31.27 11.49 4.61
CA GLN A 121 -30.88 12.82 5.10
C GLN A 121 -30.91 12.87 6.64
N ARG A 122 -31.98 12.38 7.27
CA ARG A 122 -32.10 12.29 8.73
C ARG A 122 -31.05 11.34 9.34
N ALA A 123 -30.72 10.24 8.66
CA ALA A 123 -29.64 9.35 9.07
C ALA A 123 -28.25 10.01 9.05
N ARG A 124 -27.98 10.95 8.11
CA ARG A 124 -26.74 11.73 8.09
C ARG A 124 -26.63 12.66 9.29
N GLN A 125 -27.68 13.42 9.58
CA GLN A 125 -27.71 14.29 10.77
C GLN A 125 -27.45 13.50 12.07
N LEU A 126 -28.16 12.39 12.26
CA LEU A 126 -27.96 11.51 13.42
C LEU A 126 -26.59 10.81 13.42
N ALA A 127 -25.93 10.65 12.26
CA ALA A 127 -24.55 10.18 12.17
C ALA A 127 -23.56 11.27 12.57
N GLU A 128 -23.72 12.51 12.12
CA GLU A 128 -22.88 13.66 12.48
C GLU A 128 -22.86 13.92 13.99
N GLU A 129 -24.00 13.71 14.68
CA GLU A 129 -24.12 13.71 16.13
C GLU A 129 -23.35 12.58 16.85
N GLY A 130 -22.72 11.67 16.09
CA GLY A 130 -21.98 10.50 16.59
C GLY A 130 -22.84 9.25 16.79
N GLY A 131 -24.04 9.21 16.19
CA GLY A 131 -24.96 8.08 16.25
C GLY A 131 -24.34 6.79 15.69
N ARG A 132 -24.75 5.65 16.26
CA ARG A 132 -24.34 4.31 15.79
C ARG A 132 -25.39 3.75 14.83
N PRO A 133 -25.04 2.95 13.80
CA PRO A 133 -26.01 2.43 12.84
C PRO A 133 -27.22 1.72 13.49
N ALA A 134 -26.99 0.97 14.56
CA ALA A 134 -28.05 0.28 15.30
C ALA A 134 -28.95 1.22 16.14
N THR A 135 -28.44 2.36 16.59
CA THR A 135 -29.21 3.39 17.31
C THR A 135 -29.97 4.28 16.34
N VAL A 136 -29.31 4.73 15.27
CA VAL A 136 -29.92 5.53 14.21
C VAL A 136 -31.05 4.75 13.52
N ALA A 137 -30.85 3.47 13.20
CA ALA A 137 -31.92 2.63 12.66
C ALA A 137 -33.08 2.35 13.64
N LYS A 138 -32.88 2.54 14.96
CA LYS A 138 -33.97 2.47 15.95
C LYS A 138 -34.77 3.78 15.96
N VAL A 139 -34.08 4.93 16.09
CA VAL A 139 -34.73 6.26 16.08
C VAL A 139 -35.53 6.46 14.81
N LEU A 140 -34.95 6.17 13.64
CA LEU A 140 -35.64 6.28 12.36
C LEU A 140 -36.84 5.32 12.22
N ALA A 141 -36.83 4.18 12.91
CA ALA A 141 -37.96 3.23 12.89
C ALA A 141 -39.14 3.77 13.70
N GLU A 142 -38.85 4.41 14.82
CA GLU A 142 -39.83 5.11 15.66
C GLU A 142 -40.37 6.36 14.93
N GLU A 143 -39.50 7.16 14.28
CA GLU A 143 -39.90 8.36 13.51
C GLU A 143 -40.70 8.03 12.23
N SER A 144 -40.39 6.94 11.51
CA SER A 144 -41.04 6.61 10.22
C SER A 144 -42.15 5.55 10.30
N GLY A 145 -42.39 4.97 11.48
CA GLY A 145 -43.35 3.86 11.65
C GLY A 145 -42.99 2.57 10.90
N ARG A 146 -41.75 2.43 10.40
CA ARG A 146 -41.27 1.27 9.63
C ARG A 146 -40.47 0.31 10.51
N SER A 147 -40.30 -0.94 10.05
CA SER A 147 -39.49 -1.91 10.79
C SER A 147 -38.00 -1.51 10.83
N ILE A 148 -37.35 -1.74 11.98
CA ILE A 148 -35.91 -1.48 12.19
C ILE A 148 -35.06 -2.19 11.12
N GLU A 149 -35.45 -3.40 10.70
CA GLU A 149 -34.69 -4.17 9.71
C GLU A 149 -34.86 -3.61 8.29
N THR A 150 -36.03 -3.05 7.95
CA THR A 150 -36.24 -2.30 6.71
C THR A 150 -35.25 -1.14 6.62
N ILE A 151 -35.06 -0.40 7.72
CA ILE A 151 -34.18 0.78 7.75
C ILE A 151 -32.71 0.39 7.76
N ARG A 152 -32.32 -0.65 8.53
CA ARG A 152 -30.96 -1.21 8.43
C ARG A 152 -30.64 -1.64 6.99
N TYR A 153 -31.60 -2.25 6.29
CA TYR A 153 -31.42 -2.66 4.91
C TYR A 153 -31.29 -1.45 3.96
N THR A 154 -32.13 -0.41 4.10
CA THR A 154 -32.02 0.78 3.23
C THR A 154 -30.70 1.52 3.42
N LEU A 155 -30.26 1.72 4.67
CA LEU A 155 -28.97 2.36 5.02
C LEU A 155 -27.78 1.53 4.52
N LYS A 156 -27.75 0.23 4.86
CA LYS A 156 -26.65 -0.67 4.44
C LYS A 156 -26.58 -0.83 2.91
N ASN A 157 -27.72 -0.82 2.22
CA ASN A 157 -27.73 -0.89 0.76
C ASN A 157 -27.30 0.44 0.13
N HIS A 158 -27.66 1.58 0.71
CA HIS A 158 -27.18 2.89 0.26
C HIS A 158 -25.65 2.98 0.36
N ASP A 159 -25.10 2.70 1.54
CA ASP A 159 -23.66 2.80 1.80
C ASP A 159 -22.83 1.76 1.02
N ARG A 160 -23.46 0.66 0.57
CA ARG A 160 -22.85 -0.31 -0.36
C ARG A 160 -22.91 0.16 -1.82
N GLN A 161 -23.96 0.87 -2.22
CA GLN A 161 -24.14 1.38 -3.58
C GLN A 161 -23.33 2.66 -3.83
N LYS A 162 -23.08 3.46 -2.79
CA LYS A 162 -22.30 4.70 -2.85
C LYS A 162 -21.22 4.71 -1.75
N PRO A 163 -20.05 4.09 -1.97
CA PRO A 163 -18.97 4.07 -0.98
C PRO A 163 -18.45 5.46 -0.59
N ASP A 164 -18.40 6.38 -1.56
CA ASP A 164 -17.83 7.73 -1.37
C ASP A 164 -18.77 8.69 -0.61
N ASP A 165 -20.07 8.39 -0.60
CA ASP A 165 -21.15 9.18 0.03
C ASP A 165 -21.89 8.34 1.10
N ALA A 166 -21.15 7.38 1.69
CA ALA A 166 -21.65 6.45 2.70
C ALA A 166 -21.88 7.15 4.04
N ILE A 167 -23.04 6.92 4.65
CA ILE A 167 -23.45 7.51 5.93
C ILE A 167 -22.62 6.91 7.08
N PHE A 168 -22.29 5.62 7.00
CA PHE A 168 -21.44 4.95 8.00
C PHE A 168 -20.25 4.20 7.35
N PRO A 169 -19.22 4.92 6.83
CA PRO A 169 -18.08 4.33 6.10
C PRO A 169 -17.32 3.25 6.89
N HIS A 170 -17.39 3.33 8.23
CA HIS A 170 -16.75 2.40 9.14
C HIS A 170 -17.72 1.67 10.05
N GLY A 171 -19.04 1.83 9.89
CA GLY A 171 -20.07 1.29 10.81
C GLY A 171 -20.39 -0.20 10.66
N TYR A 172 -20.13 -0.79 9.48
CA TYR A 172 -20.50 -2.17 9.15
C TYR A 172 -19.29 -3.10 9.00
N GLY A 173 -19.49 -4.41 9.23
CA GLY A 173 -18.47 -5.44 8.98
C GLY A 173 -17.22 -5.35 9.88
N PRO A 174 -16.14 -6.06 9.54
CA PRO A 174 -14.83 -5.90 10.16
C PRO A 174 -14.17 -4.58 9.73
N LEU A 175 -13.39 -3.98 10.62
CA LEU A 175 -12.60 -2.78 10.30
C LEU A 175 -11.34 -3.15 9.51
N SER A 176 -10.97 -2.35 8.51
CA SER A 176 -9.73 -2.53 7.75
C SER A 176 -8.48 -2.29 8.63
N GLU A 177 -7.34 -2.87 8.27
CA GLU A 177 -6.06 -2.64 8.98
C GLU A 177 -5.62 -1.18 8.95
N ALA A 178 -5.93 -0.44 7.89
CA ALA A 178 -5.67 1.00 7.81
C ALA A 178 -6.52 1.78 8.83
N THR A 179 -7.82 1.44 8.96
CA THR A 179 -8.72 2.04 9.95
C THR A 179 -8.30 1.69 11.37
N LYS A 180 -7.91 0.43 11.64
CA LYS A 180 -7.37 0.00 12.96
C LYS A 180 -6.11 0.79 13.35
N ARG A 181 -5.16 0.95 12.42
CA ARG A 181 -3.96 1.78 12.60
C ARG A 181 -4.29 3.26 12.86
N ASN A 182 -5.31 3.81 12.19
CA ASN A 182 -5.78 5.19 12.41
C ASN A 182 -6.35 5.36 13.83
N ILE A 183 -7.25 4.46 14.26
CA ILE A 183 -7.82 4.44 15.62
C ILE A 183 -6.72 4.38 16.69
N TYR A 184 -5.73 3.49 16.52
CA TYR A 184 -4.62 3.37 17.47
C TYR A 184 -3.74 4.64 17.50
N ARG A 185 -3.34 5.17 16.34
CA ARG A 185 -2.55 6.41 16.25
C ARG A 185 -3.23 7.60 16.93
N ARG A 186 -4.56 7.71 16.81
CA ARG A 186 -5.37 8.74 17.48
C ARG A 186 -5.43 8.53 19.00
N SER A 187 -5.65 7.29 19.45
CA SER A 187 -5.61 6.95 20.88
C SER A 187 -4.25 7.30 21.51
N CYS A 188 -3.14 7.09 20.80
CA CYS A 188 -1.80 7.49 21.27
C CYS A 188 -1.58 9.02 21.35
N ARG A 189 -2.43 9.83 20.70
CA ARG A 189 -2.42 11.31 20.81
C ARG A 189 -3.32 11.83 21.93
N GLY A 190 -3.94 10.95 22.72
CA GLY A 190 -4.86 11.33 23.81
C GLY A 190 -6.33 11.46 23.41
N GLU A 191 -6.73 11.11 22.17
CA GLU A 191 -8.17 11.05 21.84
C GLU A 191 -8.86 9.97 22.70
N THR A 192 -9.92 10.35 23.42
CA THR A 192 -10.61 9.43 24.33
C THR A 192 -11.32 8.31 23.57
N GLY A 193 -11.46 7.14 24.22
CA GLY A 193 -12.19 6.01 23.64
C GLY A 193 -13.68 6.31 23.33
N GLU A 194 -14.25 7.37 23.89
CA GLU A 194 -15.61 7.85 23.57
C GLU A 194 -15.62 8.70 22.30
N ALA A 195 -14.68 9.64 22.16
CA ALA A 195 -14.52 10.44 20.95
C ALA A 195 -14.28 9.52 19.74
N LEU A 196 -13.42 8.50 19.90
CA LEU A 196 -13.18 7.48 18.89
C LEU A 196 -14.43 6.61 18.62
N ALA A 197 -15.22 6.25 19.65
CA ALA A 197 -16.46 5.48 19.46
C ALA A 197 -17.50 6.26 18.63
N ARG A 198 -17.69 7.55 18.91
CA ARG A 198 -18.57 8.44 18.14
C ARG A 198 -18.05 8.59 16.70
N LYS A 199 -16.78 8.99 16.53
CA LYS A 199 -16.16 9.28 15.23
C LYS A 199 -16.10 8.10 14.24
N PHE A 200 -15.99 6.88 14.75
CA PHE A 200 -15.99 5.67 13.92
C PHE A 200 -17.35 4.95 13.91
N HIS A 201 -18.37 5.51 14.58
CA HIS A 201 -19.73 4.95 14.73
C HIS A 201 -19.74 3.50 15.27
N ARG A 202 -18.80 3.17 16.17
CA ARG A 202 -18.61 1.83 16.74
C ARG A 202 -18.77 1.83 18.25
N PRO A 203 -19.20 0.70 18.85
CA PRO A 203 -19.26 0.58 20.29
C PRO A 203 -17.85 0.67 20.91
N ARG A 204 -17.75 1.33 22.07
CA ARG A 204 -16.50 1.55 22.82
C ARG A 204 -15.72 0.26 23.10
N THR A 205 -16.42 -0.87 23.25
CA THR A 205 -15.82 -2.21 23.41
C THR A 205 -15.06 -2.67 22.17
N VAL A 206 -15.55 -2.38 20.96
CA VAL A 206 -14.84 -2.70 19.70
C VAL A 206 -13.63 -1.79 19.53
N ILE A 207 -13.76 -0.49 19.81
CA ILE A 207 -12.62 0.45 19.80
C ILE A 207 -11.54 0.03 20.80
N ALA A 208 -11.91 -0.29 22.05
CA ALA A 208 -10.97 -0.76 23.06
C ALA A 208 -10.30 -2.09 22.67
N ARG A 209 -11.02 -3.02 22.02
CA ARG A 209 -10.44 -4.27 21.49
C ARG A 209 -9.47 -4.01 20.35
N VAL A 210 -9.78 -3.10 19.44
CA VAL A 210 -8.86 -2.66 18.35
C VAL A 210 -7.59 -2.05 18.94
N ILE A 211 -7.72 -1.15 19.92
CA ILE A 211 -6.56 -0.53 20.59
C ILE A 211 -5.68 -1.59 21.28
N ARG A 212 -6.27 -2.56 21.99
CA ARG A 212 -5.50 -3.67 22.61
C ARG A 212 -4.82 -4.56 21.58
N GLY A 213 -5.49 -4.92 20.49
CA GLY A 213 -4.90 -5.72 19.41
C GLY A 213 -3.73 -5.00 18.72
N MET A 214 -3.91 -3.72 18.38
CA MET A 214 -2.84 -2.89 17.81
C MET A 214 -1.66 -2.69 18.79
N ARG A 215 -1.93 -2.58 20.09
CA ARG A 215 -0.89 -2.53 21.13
C ARG A 215 -0.12 -3.85 21.23
N ALA A 216 -0.81 -4.99 21.19
CA ALA A 216 -0.18 -6.31 21.21
C ALA A 216 0.73 -6.54 19.99
N LEU A 217 0.26 -6.18 18.78
CA LEU A 217 1.10 -6.22 17.58
C LEU A 217 2.37 -5.35 17.74
N LYS A 218 2.24 -4.12 18.23
CA LYS A 218 3.38 -3.24 18.49
C LYS A 218 4.36 -3.81 19.54
N ILE A 219 3.88 -4.61 20.49
CA ILE A 219 4.72 -5.31 21.47
C ILE A 219 5.52 -6.44 20.82
N MET A 220 4.96 -7.12 19.80
CA MET A 220 5.70 -8.10 19.01
C MET A 220 6.89 -7.46 18.29
N ASP A 221 6.68 -6.26 17.72
CA ASP A 221 7.68 -5.47 17.00
C ASP A 221 8.80 -4.86 17.89
N LEU A 222 8.78 -5.08 19.22
CA LEU A 222 9.81 -4.53 20.11
C LEU A 222 11.18 -5.24 19.93
N PRO A 223 12.30 -4.50 19.86
CA PRO A 223 13.64 -5.07 19.76
C PRO A 223 14.11 -5.64 21.11
N LEU A 224 13.65 -6.84 21.41
CA LEU A 224 13.93 -7.58 22.65
C LEU A 224 15.08 -8.58 22.54
N ASP A 225 15.83 -8.57 21.43
CA ASP A 225 16.98 -9.45 21.21
C ASP A 225 18.05 -9.24 22.29
N TYR A 226 18.39 -10.31 23.01
CA TYR A 226 19.31 -10.30 24.16
C TYR A 226 20.50 -11.23 23.91
N VAL A 227 21.63 -10.96 24.56
CA VAL A 227 22.77 -11.88 24.59
C VAL A 227 22.45 -13.00 25.59
N PRO A 228 22.42 -14.29 25.21
CA PRO A 228 22.10 -15.38 26.13
C PRO A 228 23.15 -15.52 27.24
N ASN A 229 22.70 -15.67 28.49
CA ASN A 229 23.57 -15.97 29.62
C ASN A 229 22.94 -17.03 30.54
N VAL A 230 23.74 -18.01 30.95
CA VAL A 230 23.33 -19.13 31.83
C VAL A 230 22.79 -18.63 33.18
N GLU A 231 23.24 -17.47 33.65
CA GLU A 231 22.73 -16.86 34.87
C GLU A 231 21.23 -16.55 34.81
N TYR A 232 20.70 -16.15 33.65
CA TYR A 232 19.30 -15.69 33.53
C TYR A 232 18.30 -16.82 33.79
N ALA A 233 18.59 -18.02 33.29
CA ALA A 233 17.79 -19.22 33.56
C ALA A 233 17.91 -19.73 35.01
N ARG A 234 18.93 -19.27 35.76
CA ARG A 234 19.11 -19.60 37.19
C ARG A 234 18.37 -18.65 38.14
N VAL A 235 17.86 -17.52 37.64
CA VAL A 235 17.08 -16.56 38.45
C VAL A 235 15.69 -17.14 38.73
N ARG A 236 15.52 -17.76 39.91
CA ARG A 236 14.24 -18.34 40.36
C ARG A 236 13.57 -17.54 41.47
N THR A 237 14.31 -16.68 42.17
CA THR A 237 13.81 -15.93 43.32
C THR A 237 13.79 -14.43 43.07
N GLN A 238 12.81 -13.73 43.66
CA GLN A 238 12.72 -12.27 43.57
C GLN A 238 13.96 -11.56 44.17
N ARG A 239 14.69 -12.20 45.10
CA ARG A 239 15.95 -11.69 45.66
C ARG A 239 17.07 -11.66 44.61
N GLN A 240 17.22 -12.74 43.83
CA GLN A 240 18.20 -12.80 42.73
C GLN A 240 17.86 -11.79 41.63
N GLU A 241 16.58 -11.66 41.27
CA GLU A 241 16.11 -10.64 40.31
C GLU A 241 16.43 -9.22 40.81
N ARG A 242 16.10 -8.89 42.07
CA ARG A 242 16.43 -7.57 42.66
C ARG A 242 17.93 -7.28 42.67
N ALA A 243 18.79 -8.28 42.85
CA ALA A 243 20.24 -8.10 42.80
C ALA A 243 20.74 -7.73 41.39
N ILE A 244 20.13 -8.27 40.33
CA ILE A 244 20.47 -7.91 38.93
C ILE A 244 19.89 -6.54 38.56
N LEU A 245 18.70 -6.21 39.05
CA LEU A 245 18.01 -4.95 38.76
C LEU A 245 18.45 -3.78 39.64
N ALA A 246 19.31 -4.01 40.64
CA ALA A 246 19.83 -3.01 41.56
C ALA A 246 20.53 -1.84 40.84
N GLU A 247 20.78 -0.77 41.59
CA GLU A 247 21.66 0.31 41.15
C GLU A 247 23.10 -0.22 40.94
N PRO A 248 23.87 0.38 40.02
CA PRO A 248 25.26 -0.01 39.81
C PRO A 248 26.09 0.22 41.07
N PRO A 249 27.15 -0.58 41.32
CA PRO A 249 27.99 -0.42 42.50
C PRO A 249 28.57 1.00 42.56
N VAL A 250 28.53 1.60 43.75
CA VAL A 250 29.15 2.90 44.04
C VAL A 250 30.67 2.73 43.89
N PRO A 251 31.34 3.55 43.08
CA PRO A 251 32.77 3.38 42.86
C PRO A 251 33.55 3.85 44.10
N GLU A 252 34.54 3.07 44.52
CA GLU A 252 35.35 3.35 45.72
C GLU A 252 36.07 4.71 45.66
N SER A 253 36.37 5.20 44.45
CA SER A 253 36.81 6.56 44.21
C SER A 253 35.93 7.22 43.15
N ARG A 254 35.61 8.51 43.32
CA ARG A 254 34.94 9.30 42.27
C ARG A 254 35.93 9.48 41.12
N PRO A 255 35.64 8.98 39.89
CA PRO A 255 36.53 9.22 38.76
C PRO A 255 36.65 10.72 38.50
N ALA A 256 37.89 11.20 38.37
CA ALA A 256 38.15 12.62 38.17
C ALA A 256 37.39 13.15 36.95
N MET A 257 36.69 14.28 37.11
CA MET A 257 36.03 14.90 35.97
C MET A 257 37.10 15.33 34.95
N PRO A 258 36.95 14.90 33.68
CA PRO A 258 37.89 15.28 32.62
C PRO A 258 37.89 16.80 32.44
N ARG A 259 39.02 17.37 32.05
CA ARG A 259 39.03 18.73 31.49
C ARG A 259 38.34 18.70 30.13
N VAL A 260 37.38 19.59 29.90
CA VAL A 260 36.74 19.78 28.59
C VAL A 260 37.79 20.33 27.62
N PRO A 261 38.04 19.68 26.46
CA PRO A 261 38.96 20.20 25.47
C PRO A 261 38.52 21.58 24.95
N SER A 262 39.47 22.52 24.87
CA SER A 262 39.23 23.84 24.27
C SER A 262 38.83 23.72 22.79
N GLY A 263 37.90 24.56 22.35
CA GLY A 263 37.39 24.60 20.97
C GLY A 263 36.26 23.62 20.65
N LEU A 264 35.70 22.88 21.62
CA LEU A 264 34.49 22.07 21.38
C LEU A 264 33.20 22.92 21.41
N PRO A 265 32.28 22.76 20.44
CA PRO A 265 30.93 23.33 20.48
C PRO A 265 30.18 23.01 21.78
N SER A 266 29.37 23.96 22.27
CA SER A 266 28.66 23.87 23.57
C SER A 266 27.87 22.58 23.78
N TYR A 267 27.17 22.08 22.74
CA TYR A 267 26.49 20.79 22.78
C TYR A 267 27.41 19.63 23.17
N LEU A 268 28.64 19.58 22.63
CA LEU A 268 29.62 18.54 22.94
C LEU A 268 30.26 18.70 24.33
N GLN A 269 30.17 19.90 24.94
CA GLN A 269 30.65 20.12 26.31
C GLN A 269 29.74 19.43 27.33
N SER A 270 28.41 19.44 27.12
CA SER A 270 27.44 18.73 27.98
C SER A 270 27.73 17.22 28.12
N LEU A 271 28.37 16.62 27.11
CA LEU A 271 28.77 15.21 27.13
C LEU A 271 29.86 14.90 28.18
N TYR A 272 30.59 15.90 28.66
CA TYR A 272 31.64 15.76 29.66
C TYR A 272 31.13 15.85 31.11
N GLU A 273 29.88 16.26 31.31
CA GLU A 273 29.19 16.24 32.61
C GLU A 273 28.86 14.81 33.07
N VAL A 274 28.71 13.87 32.13
CA VAL A 274 28.38 12.48 32.42
C VAL A 274 29.64 11.72 32.88
N PRO A 275 29.63 11.08 34.06
CA PRO A 275 30.78 10.32 34.55
C PRO A 275 31.05 9.07 33.70
N LEU A 276 32.33 8.69 33.62
CA LEU A 276 32.77 7.43 33.02
C LEU A 276 32.41 6.27 33.92
N LEU A 277 31.98 5.16 33.30
CA LEU A 277 31.67 3.92 34.00
C LEU A 277 32.95 3.15 34.35
N THR A 278 32.99 2.52 35.52
CA THR A 278 34.01 1.52 35.84
C THR A 278 33.70 0.19 35.15
N ARG A 279 34.67 -0.74 35.08
CA ARG A 279 34.47 -2.08 34.47
C ARG A 279 33.30 -2.85 35.10
N GLU A 280 33.13 -2.71 36.41
CA GLU A 280 32.06 -3.37 37.17
C GLU A 280 30.70 -2.73 36.90
N GLN A 281 30.65 -1.40 36.79
CA GLN A 281 29.45 -0.67 36.42
C GLN A 281 29.02 -0.96 34.97
N GLU A 282 29.98 -1.04 34.03
CA GLU A 282 29.73 -1.52 32.66
C GLU A 282 29.09 -2.92 32.70
N ALA A 283 29.76 -3.88 33.35
CA ALA A 283 29.27 -5.26 33.44
C ALA A 283 27.87 -5.34 34.08
N HIS A 284 27.62 -4.61 35.16
CA HIS A 284 26.32 -4.56 35.83
C HIS A 284 25.22 -3.98 34.94
N LEU A 285 25.46 -2.86 34.26
CA LEU A 285 24.48 -2.23 33.36
C LEU A 285 24.17 -3.11 32.14
N PHE A 286 25.18 -3.74 31.54
CA PHE A 286 24.97 -4.70 30.43
C PHE A 286 24.23 -5.96 30.91
N ARG A 287 24.53 -6.47 32.11
CA ARG A 287 23.82 -7.61 32.73
C ARG A 287 22.35 -7.27 32.99
N LYS A 288 22.08 -6.10 33.58
CA LYS A 288 20.73 -5.57 33.84
C LYS A 288 19.94 -5.39 32.55
N MET A 289 20.52 -4.74 31.55
CA MET A 289 19.87 -4.51 30.24
C MET A 289 19.49 -5.82 29.55
N ASN A 290 20.41 -6.79 29.46
CA ASN A 290 20.15 -8.08 28.83
C ASN A 290 19.16 -8.93 29.63
N TYR A 291 19.20 -8.91 30.96
CA TYR A 291 18.22 -9.62 31.80
C TYR A 291 16.80 -9.04 31.65
N LEU A 292 16.66 -7.71 31.62
CA LEU A 292 15.37 -7.05 31.35
C LEU A 292 14.80 -7.43 29.98
N LYS A 293 15.63 -7.45 28.94
CA LYS A 293 15.24 -7.93 27.60
C LYS A 293 14.83 -9.40 27.59
N TYR A 294 15.61 -10.28 28.23
CA TYR A 294 15.28 -11.70 28.39
C TYR A 294 13.89 -11.87 29.04
N ARG A 295 13.64 -11.21 30.17
CA ARG A 295 12.34 -11.25 30.86
C ARG A 295 11.20 -10.71 30.00
N ALA A 296 11.44 -9.59 29.30
CA ALA A 296 10.45 -9.02 28.40
C ALA A 296 10.13 -9.95 27.22
N SER A 297 11.12 -10.68 26.67
CA SER A 297 10.87 -11.69 25.64
C SER A 297 10.05 -12.86 26.19
N GLN A 298 10.42 -13.43 27.34
CA GLN A 298 9.62 -14.51 27.95
C GLN A 298 8.15 -14.09 28.17
N MET A 299 7.91 -12.87 28.67
CA MET A 299 6.56 -12.33 28.83
C MET A 299 5.84 -12.04 27.50
N ARG A 300 6.58 -11.71 26.43
CA ARG A 300 6.04 -11.59 25.07
C ARG A 300 5.65 -12.95 24.50
N ASP A 301 6.40 -14.00 24.79
CA ASP A 301 6.12 -15.36 24.34
C ASP A 301 4.84 -15.94 25.02
N GLU A 302 4.49 -15.44 26.22
CA GLU A 302 3.21 -15.70 26.91
C GLU A 302 2.00 -14.89 26.35
N LEU A 303 2.20 -13.95 25.42
CA LEU A 303 1.17 -13.01 24.98
C LEU A 303 0.27 -13.59 23.86
N ASP A 304 -0.93 -14.02 24.24
CA ASP A 304 -2.01 -14.34 23.29
C ASP A 304 -2.45 -13.09 22.50
N LEU A 305 -2.29 -13.14 21.16
CA LEU A 305 -2.68 -12.10 20.21
C LEU A 305 -4.20 -12.00 19.99
N GLU A 306 -4.97 -13.08 20.20
CA GLU A 306 -6.43 -13.04 20.11
C GLU A 306 -7.06 -12.39 21.33
N ARG A 307 -6.49 -12.64 22.53
CA ARG A 307 -6.99 -12.13 23.81
C ARG A 307 -5.91 -11.44 24.65
N PRO A 308 -5.29 -10.35 24.13
CA PRO A 308 -4.18 -9.69 24.79
C PRO A 308 -4.55 -9.10 26.16
N LYS A 309 -3.89 -9.61 27.20
CA LYS A 309 -4.10 -9.21 28.61
C LYS A 309 -3.43 -7.87 28.88
N ALA A 310 -4.21 -6.87 29.30
CA ALA A 310 -3.72 -5.51 29.56
C ALA A 310 -2.52 -5.49 30.53
N ARG A 311 -2.65 -6.12 31.70
CA ARG A 311 -1.59 -6.19 32.73
C ARG A 311 -0.26 -6.79 32.23
N LEU A 312 -0.32 -7.74 31.29
CA LEU A 312 0.88 -8.35 30.69
C LEU A 312 1.56 -7.36 29.73
N MET A 313 0.77 -6.70 28.87
CA MET A 313 1.26 -5.63 28.00
C MET A 313 1.87 -4.46 28.78
N ASP A 314 1.20 -4.02 29.85
CA ASP A 314 1.70 -2.97 30.76
C ASP A 314 3.06 -3.35 31.36
N ARG A 315 3.24 -4.63 31.72
CA ARG A 315 4.50 -5.13 32.29
C ARG A 315 5.63 -5.24 31.26
N ILE A 316 5.34 -5.68 30.04
CA ILE A 316 6.34 -5.75 28.95
C ILE A 316 6.81 -4.34 28.57
N GLU A 317 5.88 -3.39 28.43
CA GLU A 317 6.22 -1.99 28.12
C GLU A 317 7.02 -1.33 29.24
N ALA A 318 6.72 -1.61 30.52
CA ALA A 318 7.51 -1.14 31.65
C ALA A 318 8.95 -1.69 31.62
N LEU A 319 9.12 -3.00 31.42
CA LEU A 319 10.46 -3.62 31.28
C LEU A 319 11.23 -3.04 30.10
N TYR A 320 10.57 -2.82 28.95
CA TYR A 320 11.20 -2.21 27.79
C TYR A 320 11.60 -0.74 28.03
N SER A 321 10.80 0.02 28.78
CA SER A 321 11.17 1.38 29.21
C SER A 321 12.46 1.37 30.06
N GLU A 322 12.59 0.42 31.00
CA GLU A 322 13.81 0.23 31.78
C GLU A 322 15.02 -0.21 30.93
N VAL A 323 14.81 -1.04 29.89
CA VAL A 323 15.85 -1.38 28.89
C VAL A 323 16.32 -0.11 28.18
N VAL A 324 15.41 0.72 27.68
CA VAL A 324 15.74 1.97 26.97
C VAL A 324 16.46 2.96 27.89
N ALA A 325 16.02 3.10 29.15
CA ALA A 325 16.70 3.95 30.13
C ALA A 325 18.13 3.48 30.41
N THR A 326 18.31 2.18 30.66
CA THR A 326 19.64 1.57 30.91
C THR A 326 20.55 1.69 29.69
N LYS A 327 20.03 1.43 28.49
CA LYS A 327 20.73 1.61 27.21
C LYS A 327 21.19 3.07 27.02
N ASN A 328 20.31 4.03 27.28
CA ASN A 328 20.61 5.46 27.17
C ASN A 328 21.68 5.91 28.16
N GLN A 329 21.71 5.35 29.39
CA GLN A 329 22.78 5.57 30.36
C GLN A 329 24.13 5.07 29.83
N ILE A 330 24.19 3.82 29.35
CA ILE A 330 25.42 3.23 28.76
C ILE A 330 25.93 4.07 27.58
N ILE A 331 25.03 4.49 26.67
CA ILE A 331 25.38 5.33 25.52
C ILE A 331 25.97 6.65 26.00
N ARG A 332 25.28 7.39 26.88
CA ARG A 332 25.70 8.72 27.35
C ARG A 332 27.10 8.72 27.95
N SER A 333 27.42 7.76 28.82
CA SER A 333 28.77 7.62 29.40
C SER A 333 29.86 7.30 28.36
N ASN A 334 29.49 6.82 27.16
CA ASN A 334 30.42 6.43 26.10
C ASN A 334 30.46 7.37 24.88
N LEU A 335 29.59 8.39 24.78
CA LEU A 335 29.61 9.35 23.65
C LEU A 335 30.97 10.05 23.49
N ARG A 336 31.69 10.27 24.59
CA ARG A 336 33.04 10.86 24.59
C ARG A 336 34.09 10.00 23.85
N LEU A 337 33.92 8.68 23.83
CA LEU A 337 34.77 7.77 23.05
C LEU A 337 34.60 8.05 21.55
N VAL A 338 33.36 8.23 21.08
CA VAL A 338 33.06 8.56 19.68
C VAL A 338 33.75 9.87 19.27
N VAL A 339 33.64 10.92 20.09
CA VAL A 339 34.30 12.21 19.81
C VAL A 339 35.82 12.06 19.73
N SER A 340 36.44 11.27 20.60
CA SER A 340 37.90 11.05 20.59
C SER A 340 38.40 10.27 19.37
N ILE A 341 37.60 9.33 18.85
CA ILE A 341 37.91 8.58 17.62
C ILE A 341 37.66 9.48 16.41
N ALA A 342 36.49 10.12 16.31
CA ALA A 342 36.11 10.99 15.20
C ALA A 342 37.12 12.14 15.00
N LYS A 343 37.60 12.77 16.08
CA LYS A 343 38.61 13.84 16.01
C LYS A 343 39.93 13.41 15.33
N ARG A 344 40.27 12.11 15.33
CA ARG A 344 41.44 11.57 14.60
C ARG A 344 41.19 11.40 13.10
N HIS A 345 39.94 11.25 12.69
CA HIS A 345 39.55 10.98 11.30
C HIS A 345 39.06 12.23 10.54
N VAL A 346 38.82 13.35 11.22
CA VAL A 346 38.58 14.65 10.58
C VAL A 346 39.83 15.11 9.83
N GLN A 347 39.72 15.23 8.51
CA GLN A 347 40.67 15.95 7.67
C GLN A 347 40.30 17.45 7.64
N GLN A 348 41.18 18.31 7.11
CA GLN A 348 41.06 19.78 7.21
C GLN A 348 39.72 20.37 6.71
N ASN A 349 39.01 19.66 5.81
CA ASN A 349 37.74 20.10 5.22
C ASN A 349 36.52 19.26 5.67
N GLY A 350 36.69 18.37 6.66
CA GLY A 350 35.66 17.40 7.07
C GLY A 350 34.69 17.89 8.14
N THR A 351 33.41 17.59 7.95
CA THR A 351 32.28 17.83 8.87
C THR A 351 32.35 16.91 10.10
N LEU A 352 33.08 17.33 11.14
CA LEU A 352 33.20 16.61 12.43
C LEU A 352 31.85 16.10 12.99
N PHE A 353 30.77 16.85 12.81
CA PHE A 353 29.42 16.48 13.26
C PHE A 353 28.85 15.23 12.56
N GLU A 354 29.14 15.03 11.28
CA GLU A 354 28.64 13.89 10.51
C GLU A 354 29.37 12.62 10.94
N LEU A 355 30.71 12.67 11.07
CA LEU A 355 31.50 11.59 11.67
C LEU A 355 31.08 11.25 13.11
N ILE A 356 30.78 12.25 13.95
CA ILE A 356 30.23 11.99 15.30
C ILE A 356 28.87 11.30 15.22
N SER A 357 28.00 11.72 14.31
CA SER A 357 26.66 11.14 14.14
C SER A 357 26.73 9.68 13.68
N ASP A 358 27.55 9.38 12.68
CA ASP A 358 27.83 8.04 12.18
C ASP A 358 28.46 7.12 13.25
N GLY A 359 29.39 7.68 14.01
CA GLY A 359 30.03 7.01 15.14
C GLY A 359 29.05 6.71 16.27
N ASN A 360 28.09 7.60 16.53
CA ASN A 360 27.03 7.40 17.51
C ASN A 360 26.07 6.28 17.10
N ILE A 361 25.67 6.20 15.83
CA ILE A 361 24.86 5.07 15.31
C ILE A 361 25.63 3.74 15.48
N SER A 362 26.94 3.76 15.23
CA SER A 362 27.80 2.59 15.40
C SER A 362 27.96 2.18 16.87
N LEU A 363 28.09 3.15 17.78
CA LEU A 363 28.09 2.94 19.22
C LEU A 363 26.77 2.31 19.69
N ILE A 364 25.62 2.82 19.24
CA ILE A 364 24.30 2.29 19.59
C ILE A 364 24.17 0.82 19.20
N ARG A 365 24.60 0.46 17.97
CA ARG A 365 24.64 -0.93 17.49
C ARG A 365 25.64 -1.80 18.28
N ALA A 366 26.75 -1.22 18.74
CA ALA A 366 27.72 -1.93 19.57
C ALA A 366 27.16 -2.22 20.97
N VAL A 367 26.44 -1.28 21.60
CA VAL A 367 25.75 -1.49 22.89
C VAL A 367 24.73 -2.64 22.79
N GLU A 368 24.03 -2.78 21.66
CA GLU A 368 23.05 -3.86 21.46
C GLU A 368 23.66 -5.25 21.33
N LYS A 369 24.93 -5.36 20.92
CA LYS A 369 25.61 -6.63 20.58
C LYS A 369 26.74 -7.01 21.53
N PHE A 370 27.07 -6.15 22.49
CA PHE A 370 28.19 -6.38 23.41
C PHE A 370 27.85 -7.47 24.43
N ASP A 371 28.73 -8.47 24.52
CA ASP A 371 28.68 -9.50 25.54
C ASP A 371 29.64 -9.17 26.70
N PHE A 372 29.07 -8.96 27.88
CA PHE A 372 29.80 -8.69 29.12
C PHE A 372 30.43 -9.96 29.72
N ALA A 373 29.93 -11.16 29.38
CA ALA A 373 30.44 -12.43 29.91
C ALA A 373 31.87 -12.74 29.42
N LEU A 374 32.27 -12.18 28.26
CA LEU A 374 33.63 -12.25 27.75
C LEU A 374 34.66 -11.47 28.58
N GLY A 375 34.22 -10.66 29.56
CA GLY A 375 35.08 -9.93 30.49
C GLY A 375 35.89 -8.77 29.89
N ASN A 376 35.85 -8.56 28.58
CA ASN A 376 36.50 -7.45 27.88
C ASN A 376 35.89 -6.10 28.27
N LYS A 377 36.65 -5.01 28.14
CA LYS A 377 36.09 -3.64 28.29
C LYS A 377 35.20 -3.30 27.10
N PHE A 378 34.09 -2.60 27.36
CA PHE A 378 33.19 -2.18 26.29
C PHE A 378 33.88 -1.25 25.28
N SER A 379 34.75 -0.35 25.76
CA SER A 379 35.52 0.58 24.91
C SER A 379 36.34 -0.12 23.82
N THR A 380 36.93 -1.29 24.10
CA THR A 380 37.70 -2.09 23.12
C THR A 380 36.81 -2.54 21.96
N TYR A 381 35.63 -3.08 22.28
CA TYR A 381 34.65 -3.54 21.28
C TYR A 381 34.04 -2.36 20.50
N ALA A 382 33.63 -1.30 21.21
CA ALA A 382 33.06 -0.09 20.63
C ALA A 382 34.02 0.59 19.66
N THR A 383 35.31 0.67 20.00
CA THR A 383 36.34 1.27 19.12
C THR A 383 36.41 0.54 17.78
N TRP A 384 36.43 -0.80 17.78
CA TRP A 384 36.46 -1.57 16.53
C TRP A 384 35.17 -1.41 15.71
N ALA A 385 34.01 -1.39 16.37
CA ALA A 385 32.73 -1.16 15.69
C ALA A 385 32.64 0.23 15.03
N ILE A 386 33.12 1.28 15.70
CA ILE A 386 33.16 2.65 15.20
C ILE A 386 34.15 2.76 14.03
N MET A 387 35.39 2.29 14.20
CA MET A 387 36.42 2.31 13.14
C MET A 387 35.98 1.54 11.90
N LYS A 388 35.32 0.39 12.07
CA LYS A 388 34.77 -0.41 10.96
C LYS A 388 33.64 0.30 10.21
N ASN A 389 32.88 1.18 10.87
CA ASN A 389 31.89 2.02 10.20
C ASN A 389 32.56 3.17 9.45
N PHE A 390 33.50 3.88 10.07
CA PHE A 390 34.25 4.98 9.43
C PHE A 390 35.05 4.52 8.20
N ALA A 391 35.63 3.33 8.24
CA ALA A 391 36.29 2.70 7.08
C ALA A 391 35.32 2.41 5.90
N ARG A 392 33.99 2.49 6.13
CA ARG A 392 32.95 2.31 5.11
C ARG A 392 32.26 3.62 4.73
N SER A 393 31.99 4.51 5.68
CA SER A 393 31.30 5.78 5.37
C SER A 393 32.23 6.81 4.74
N ILE A 394 33.45 7.01 5.26
CA ILE A 394 34.39 8.03 4.75
C ILE A 394 34.66 7.88 3.24
N PRO A 395 34.92 6.67 2.67
CA PRO A 395 35.10 6.53 1.23
C PRO A 395 33.81 6.78 0.44
N ASN A 396 32.65 6.36 0.94
CA ASN A 396 31.37 6.52 0.26
C ASN A 396 30.92 7.99 0.23
N GLU A 397 31.05 8.69 1.36
CA GLU A 397 30.80 10.12 1.51
C GLU A 397 31.71 10.91 0.58
N ARG A 398 33.02 10.59 0.57
CA ARG A 398 33.96 11.18 -0.38
C ARG A 398 33.55 10.94 -1.84
N VAL A 399 33.16 9.72 -2.22
CA VAL A 399 32.70 9.44 -3.60
C VAL A 399 31.42 10.20 -3.94
N GLN A 400 30.52 10.44 -2.97
CA GLN A 400 29.35 11.29 -3.18
C GLN A 400 29.75 12.76 -3.34
N LEU A 401 30.58 13.30 -2.46
CA LEU A 401 31.10 14.67 -2.55
C LEU A 401 31.88 14.89 -3.86
N ASP A 402 32.80 14.00 -4.23
CA ASP A 402 33.57 14.05 -5.48
C ASP A 402 32.67 13.98 -6.73
N ARG A 403 31.47 13.37 -6.66
CA ARG A 403 30.47 13.36 -7.74
C ARG A 403 29.62 14.62 -7.83
N PHE A 404 29.35 15.28 -6.71
CA PHE A 404 28.46 16.45 -6.65
C PHE A 404 29.20 17.79 -6.48
N ARG A 405 30.53 17.75 -6.37
CA ARG A 405 31.38 18.94 -6.32
C ARG A 405 31.46 19.59 -7.69
N THR A 406 30.61 20.58 -7.92
CA THR A 406 30.66 21.56 -9.03
C THR A 406 31.88 22.50 -8.97
N GLY A 407 32.96 22.09 -8.30
CA GLY A 407 34.10 22.93 -7.91
C GLY A 407 35.15 23.12 -9.01
N HIS A 408 34.71 23.21 -10.27
CA HIS A 408 35.53 23.50 -11.44
C HIS A 408 34.79 24.41 -12.43
N GLU A 409 33.92 25.30 -11.95
CA GLU A 409 33.26 26.34 -12.75
C GLU A 409 34.28 27.21 -13.52
N GLU A 410 35.42 27.52 -12.89
CA GLU A 410 36.59 28.16 -13.53
C GLU A 410 37.24 27.29 -14.64
N LEU A 411 37.20 25.95 -14.50
CA LEU A 411 37.77 25.02 -15.48
C LEU A 411 36.81 24.80 -16.67
N PHE A 412 35.50 24.83 -16.43
CA PHE A 412 34.48 24.87 -17.48
C PHE A 412 34.55 26.17 -18.28
N GLY A 413 34.79 27.32 -17.63
CA GLY A 413 35.03 28.60 -18.30
C GLY A 413 36.36 28.66 -19.09
N ALA A 414 37.36 27.86 -18.69
CA ALA A 414 38.65 27.76 -19.38
C ALA A 414 38.69 26.73 -20.53
N THR A 415 37.65 25.89 -20.66
CA THR A 415 37.54 24.93 -21.76
C THR A 415 36.78 25.60 -22.91
N SER A 416 37.44 25.85 -24.03
CA SER A 416 36.74 26.34 -25.23
C SER A 416 35.70 25.32 -25.68
N ASP A 417 34.49 25.79 -25.99
CA ASP A 417 33.48 24.94 -26.62
C ASP A 417 33.83 24.81 -28.10
N ASP A 418 34.67 23.83 -28.45
CA ASP A 418 35.13 23.56 -29.82
C ASP A 418 34.00 23.02 -30.74
N ARG A 419 32.75 23.05 -30.28
CA ARG A 419 31.56 22.78 -31.10
C ARG A 419 31.38 23.92 -32.09
N THR A 420 31.86 23.69 -33.32
CA THR A 420 31.71 24.60 -34.45
C THR A 420 30.28 25.13 -34.54
N ASP A 421 30.12 26.45 -34.70
CA ASP A 421 28.80 27.08 -34.70
C ASP A 421 27.91 26.42 -35.76
N ALA A 422 26.73 25.96 -35.33
CA ALA A 422 25.77 25.31 -36.22
C ALA A 422 25.38 26.23 -37.39
N LEU A 423 25.39 27.56 -37.17
CA LEU A 423 25.13 28.56 -38.20
C LEU A 423 26.29 28.67 -39.20
N GLU A 424 27.55 28.54 -38.76
CA GLU A 424 28.71 28.50 -39.67
C GLU A 424 28.69 27.24 -40.54
N LEU A 425 28.33 26.08 -39.97
CA LEU A 425 28.17 24.83 -40.72
C LEU A 425 27.02 24.91 -41.73
N GLU A 426 25.86 25.45 -41.34
CA GLU A 426 24.71 25.60 -42.25
C GLU A 426 24.98 26.62 -43.37
N THR A 427 25.65 27.74 -43.07
CA THR A 427 26.04 28.73 -44.09
C THR A 427 27.16 28.23 -45.00
N ALA A 428 28.07 27.38 -44.52
CA ALA A 428 29.06 26.71 -45.37
C ALA A 428 28.41 25.65 -46.28
N GLN A 429 27.47 24.86 -45.76
CA GLN A 429 26.75 23.83 -46.52
C GLN A 429 25.88 24.44 -47.62
N THR A 430 25.10 25.48 -47.30
CA THR A 430 24.25 26.17 -48.30
C THR A 430 25.06 26.84 -49.41
N LYS A 431 26.25 27.38 -49.12
CA LYS A 431 27.20 27.86 -50.15
C LYS A 431 27.67 26.73 -51.08
N ARG A 432 28.12 25.60 -50.52
CA ARG A 432 28.55 24.43 -51.30
C ARG A 432 27.44 23.88 -52.20
N GLU A 433 26.21 23.82 -51.71
CA GLU A 433 25.05 23.38 -52.51
C GLU A 433 24.79 24.32 -53.69
N ALA A 434 24.85 25.64 -53.47
CA ALA A 434 24.70 26.63 -54.54
C ALA A 434 25.84 26.58 -55.58
N GLU A 435 27.07 26.35 -55.15
CA GLU A 435 28.23 26.12 -56.04
C GLU A 435 28.05 24.87 -56.89
N VAL A 436 27.65 23.74 -56.29
CA VAL A 436 27.35 22.50 -57.01
C VAL A 436 26.23 22.70 -58.03
N GLU A 437 25.15 23.40 -57.66
CA GLU A 437 24.05 23.70 -58.59
C GLU A 437 24.54 24.55 -59.79
N LYS A 438 25.44 25.52 -59.54
CA LYS A 438 26.04 26.37 -60.58
C LYS A 438 26.83 25.53 -61.60
N ILE A 439 27.71 24.64 -61.16
CA ILE A 439 28.49 23.77 -62.07
C ILE A 439 27.55 22.82 -62.83
N LEU A 440 26.55 22.23 -62.16
CA LEU A 440 25.58 21.30 -62.77
C LEU A 440 24.75 21.91 -63.92
N ARG A 441 24.64 23.24 -64.01
CA ARG A 441 23.98 23.94 -65.14
C ARG A 441 24.76 23.84 -66.46
N HIS A 442 26.05 23.53 -66.42
CA HIS A 442 26.89 23.31 -67.60
C HIS A 442 26.75 21.92 -68.24
N LEU A 443 26.01 21.00 -67.60
CA LEU A 443 25.74 19.67 -68.12
C LEU A 443 24.45 19.61 -68.95
N ASP A 444 24.46 18.77 -69.98
CA ASP A 444 23.26 18.49 -70.76
C ASP A 444 22.18 17.83 -69.87
N ARG A 445 20.88 18.03 -70.19
CA ARG A 445 19.75 17.51 -69.39
C ARG A 445 19.88 16.02 -69.02
N ARG A 446 20.44 15.18 -69.92
CA ARG A 446 20.66 13.75 -69.67
C ARG A 446 21.91 13.47 -68.82
N GLU A 447 22.97 14.26 -68.98
CA GLU A 447 24.19 14.17 -68.16
C GLU A 447 23.90 14.58 -66.72
N ARG A 448 23.24 15.73 -66.52
CA ARG A 448 22.83 16.23 -65.20
C ARG A 448 21.94 15.24 -64.46
N ALA A 449 20.96 14.64 -65.14
CA ALA A 449 20.08 13.64 -64.55
C ALA A 449 20.84 12.38 -64.08
N ILE A 450 21.81 11.90 -64.87
CA ILE A 450 22.65 10.76 -64.49
C ILE A 450 23.51 11.12 -63.27
N VAL A 451 24.16 12.29 -63.25
CA VAL A 451 24.99 12.72 -62.11
C VAL A 451 24.15 12.92 -60.84
N ALA A 452 23.03 13.64 -60.92
CA ALA A 452 22.16 13.88 -59.76
C ALA A 452 21.65 12.59 -59.12
N ARG A 453 21.15 11.64 -59.94
CA ARG A 453 20.70 10.32 -59.48
C ARG A 453 21.82 9.42 -58.99
N ARG A 454 23.03 9.56 -59.53
CA ARG A 454 24.19 8.74 -59.16
C ARG A 454 24.78 9.12 -57.81
N PHE A 455 24.78 10.42 -57.48
CA PHE A 455 25.38 10.97 -56.27
C PHE A 455 24.35 11.41 -55.21
N GLY A 456 23.05 11.30 -55.48
CA GLY A 456 21.99 11.68 -54.53
C GLY A 456 21.93 13.19 -54.27
N LEU A 457 22.12 14.01 -55.31
CA LEU A 457 22.24 15.47 -55.18
C LEU A 457 20.90 16.19 -55.02
N ASP A 458 19.79 15.51 -55.28
CA ASP A 458 18.43 16.01 -55.03
C ASP A 458 18.03 15.62 -53.59
N ARG A 459 17.51 16.58 -52.81
CA ARG A 459 17.38 16.53 -51.33
C ARG A 459 16.56 15.37 -50.71
N ASP A 460 15.93 14.52 -51.51
CA ASP A 460 15.10 13.38 -51.05
C ASP A 460 15.38 12.06 -51.82
N LEU A 461 16.52 11.93 -52.51
CA LEU A 461 16.84 10.76 -53.35
C LEU A 461 18.15 10.08 -52.97
N GLU A 462 18.07 8.77 -52.64
CA GLU A 462 19.25 7.93 -52.42
C GLU A 462 20.07 7.73 -53.71
N PRO A 463 21.41 7.61 -53.62
CA PRO A 463 22.30 7.43 -54.78
C PRO A 463 22.11 6.06 -55.45
N LEU A 464 21.70 6.06 -56.72
CA LEU A 464 21.43 4.86 -57.49
C LEU A 464 22.69 4.24 -58.12
N THR A 465 22.64 2.93 -58.40
CA THR A 465 23.69 2.25 -59.17
C THR A 465 23.56 2.53 -60.67
N LEU A 466 24.69 2.43 -61.39
CA LEU A 466 24.72 2.56 -62.86
C LEU A 466 23.82 1.55 -63.59
N LYS A 467 23.42 0.45 -62.94
CA LYS A 467 22.49 -0.53 -63.50
C LYS A 467 21.04 -0.04 -63.38
N GLU A 468 20.65 0.50 -62.22
CA GLU A 468 19.31 1.06 -61.99
C GLU A 468 19.08 2.31 -62.83
N ILE A 469 20.05 3.23 -62.87
CA ILE A 469 19.99 4.42 -63.74
C ILE A 469 19.88 4.00 -65.22
N GLY A 470 20.55 2.92 -65.62
CA GLY A 470 20.44 2.37 -66.96
C GLY A 470 19.05 1.81 -67.27
N GLN A 471 18.44 1.12 -66.31
CA GLN A 471 17.07 0.62 -66.40
C GLN A 471 16.04 1.75 -66.48
N GLU A 472 16.16 2.79 -65.65
CA GLU A 472 15.30 3.98 -65.66
C GLU A 472 15.41 4.77 -66.98
N MET A 473 16.65 4.97 -67.48
CA MET A 473 16.93 5.78 -68.67
C MET A 473 16.89 5.00 -69.99
N GLY A 474 16.55 3.71 -69.97
CA GLY A 474 16.45 2.86 -71.16
C GLY A 474 17.78 2.62 -71.89
N VAL A 475 18.91 2.58 -71.17
CA VAL A 475 20.27 2.45 -71.74
C VAL A 475 21.11 1.41 -70.99
N SER A 476 22.14 0.86 -71.65
CA SER A 476 23.03 -0.10 -70.99
C SER A 476 23.85 0.54 -69.86
N LYS A 477 24.19 -0.25 -68.83
CA LYS A 477 25.06 0.17 -67.71
C LYS A 477 26.35 0.85 -68.19
N GLU A 478 26.99 0.30 -69.22
CA GLU A 478 28.22 0.86 -69.79
C GLU A 478 27.97 2.20 -70.50
N ARG A 479 26.79 2.38 -71.11
CA ARG A 479 26.42 3.69 -71.68
C ARG A 479 26.20 4.75 -70.60
N VAL A 480 25.62 4.39 -69.46
CA VAL A 480 25.54 5.30 -68.29
C VAL A 480 26.94 5.67 -67.82
N ARG A 481 27.85 4.70 -67.65
CA ARG A 481 29.24 4.93 -67.23
C ARG A 481 30.02 5.85 -68.16
N GLN A 482 29.82 5.71 -69.47
CA GLN A 482 30.43 6.61 -70.47
C GLN A 482 29.91 8.05 -70.35
N ILE A 483 28.61 8.23 -70.12
CA ILE A 483 27.99 9.55 -69.97
C ILE A 483 28.40 10.18 -68.63
N GLU A 484 28.43 9.40 -67.54
CA GLU A 484 28.95 9.78 -66.22
C GLU A 484 30.41 10.28 -66.33
N ALA A 485 31.30 9.50 -66.96
CA ALA A 485 32.70 9.88 -67.12
C ALA A 485 32.87 11.18 -67.93
N ARG A 486 32.09 11.36 -69.00
CA ARG A 486 32.08 12.61 -69.79
C ARG A 486 31.54 13.79 -68.99
N ALA A 487 30.47 13.58 -68.23
CA ALA A 487 29.87 14.60 -67.37
C ALA A 487 30.84 15.04 -66.28
N ILE A 488 31.50 14.11 -65.59
CA ILE A 488 32.52 14.43 -64.56
C ILE A 488 33.70 15.20 -65.18
N ALA A 489 34.14 14.86 -66.40
CA ALA A 489 35.16 15.63 -67.11
C ALA A 489 34.72 17.08 -67.42
N LYS A 490 33.48 17.27 -67.90
CA LYS A 490 32.88 18.61 -68.08
C LYS A 490 32.78 19.38 -66.75
N LEU A 491 32.32 18.74 -65.68
CA LEU A 491 32.21 19.36 -64.35
C LEU A 491 33.57 19.81 -63.80
N ARG A 492 34.63 19.02 -64.00
CA ARG A 492 36.00 19.42 -63.62
C ARG A 492 36.48 20.66 -64.36
N GLN A 493 36.19 20.76 -65.66
CA GLN A 493 36.51 21.96 -66.43
C GLN A 493 35.70 23.17 -65.95
N ALA A 494 34.38 23.03 -65.80
CA ALA A 494 33.51 24.10 -65.31
C ALA A 494 33.84 24.56 -63.88
N ALA A 495 34.32 23.66 -63.00
CA ALA A 495 34.78 24.03 -61.66
C ALA A 495 36.03 24.94 -61.69
N VAL A 496 36.94 24.73 -62.65
CA VAL A 496 38.12 25.58 -62.88
C VAL A 496 37.72 26.92 -63.50
N GLU A 497 36.80 26.91 -64.47
CA GLU A 497 36.28 28.13 -65.11
C GLU A 497 35.51 29.03 -64.13
N GLU A 498 34.76 28.43 -63.20
CA GLU A 498 34.01 29.14 -62.14
C GLU A 498 34.85 29.44 -60.88
N ASN A 499 36.14 29.05 -60.87
CA ASN A 499 37.10 29.25 -59.79
C ASN A 499 36.61 28.77 -58.40
N ILE A 500 35.93 27.62 -58.37
CA ILE A 500 35.36 27.04 -57.15
C ILE A 500 36.46 26.29 -56.39
N GLN A 501 36.65 26.65 -55.12
CA GLN A 501 37.66 26.03 -54.25
C GLN A 501 37.22 24.61 -53.88
N LEU A 502 37.78 23.63 -54.58
CA LEU A 502 37.67 22.23 -54.19
C LEU A 502 38.48 22.02 -52.88
N PRO A 503 37.91 21.41 -51.83
CA PRO A 503 38.69 21.00 -50.67
C PRO A 503 39.72 19.94 -51.09
N GLU A 504 40.93 20.02 -50.52
CA GLU A 504 42.03 19.07 -50.75
C GLU A 504 41.72 17.64 -50.25
#